data_AF-A0A0R2FSF3-F1
#
_entry.id   AF-A0A0R2FSF3-F1
#
_cell.length_a   1.000
_cell.length_b   1.000
_cell.length_c   1.000
_cell.angle_alpha   90.00
_cell.angle_beta   90.00
_cell.angle_gamma   90.00
#
_symmetry.space_group_name_H-M   'P 1'
#
loop_
_entity.id
_entity.type
_entity.pdbx_description
1 polymer ?
#
loop_
_entity_poly.entity_id
_entity_poly.type
_entity_poly.pdbx_seq_one_letter_code
_entity_poly.pdbx_strand_id
1 'polypeptide(L)'
;MNYQVAWSFDILGEEDKAILFYEKAIELGLNEEYLEDAYLGMGSTYRTLGDYNKSKVVFEKAIHQFPQNNALKVFYAMTLFNLGRHDISMEILLQVLSATSNDTDIQNFKKAILFYSDKLDKIW
;
A
#
# COMPACT_ATOMS: atom_id res chain seq x y z
N MET A 1 -12.87 -17.05 9.08
CA MET A 1 -11.83 -17.96 9.60
C MET A 1 -10.53 -17.84 8.80
N ASN A 2 -10.54 -17.99 7.47
CA ASN A 2 -9.31 -17.91 6.65
C ASN A 2 -8.53 -16.60 6.84
N TYR A 3 -9.20 -15.43 6.87
CA TYR A 3 -8.52 -14.14 7.13
C TYR A 3 -7.71 -14.12 8.44
N GLN A 4 -8.31 -14.55 9.54
CA GLN A 4 -7.65 -14.58 10.85
C GLN A 4 -6.47 -15.56 10.88
N VAL A 5 -6.55 -16.66 10.13
CA VAL A 5 -5.44 -17.60 9.94
C VAL A 5 -4.32 -16.97 9.12
N ALA A 6 -4.66 -16.26 8.04
CA ALA A 6 -3.70 -15.53 7.22
C ALA A 6 -2.91 -14.51 8.06
N TRP A 7 -3.64 -13.69 8.83
CA TRP A 7 -3.06 -12.70 9.72
C TRP A 7 -2.16 -13.31 10.80
N SER A 8 -2.53 -14.48 11.32
CA SER A 8 -1.70 -15.20 12.28
C SER A 8 -0.37 -15.65 11.66
N PHE A 9 -0.39 -16.16 10.42
CA PHE A 9 0.83 -16.56 9.71
C PHE A 9 1.70 -15.36 9.32
N ASP A 10 1.09 -14.25 8.91
CA ASP A 10 1.77 -12.98 8.59
C ASP A 10 2.55 -12.45 9.81
N ILE A 11 1.90 -12.38 10.99
CA ILE A 11 2.57 -11.97 12.25
C ILE A 11 3.74 -12.90 12.61
N LEU A 12 3.65 -14.19 12.27
CA LEU A 12 4.71 -15.17 12.52
C LEU A 12 5.83 -15.13 11.46
N GLY A 13 5.72 -14.28 10.43
CA GLY A 13 6.65 -14.20 9.30
C GLY A 13 6.56 -15.39 8.35
N GLU A 14 5.50 -16.21 8.44
CA GLU A 14 5.25 -17.35 7.57
C GLU A 14 4.45 -16.93 6.33
N GLU A 15 5.04 -16.01 5.57
CA GLU A 15 4.42 -15.27 4.45
C GLU A 15 3.85 -16.20 3.36
N ASP A 16 4.57 -17.29 3.01
CA ASP A 16 4.12 -18.28 2.03
C ASP A 16 2.82 -18.99 2.44
N LYS A 17 2.56 -19.12 3.75
CA LYS A 17 1.31 -19.69 4.24
C LYS A 17 0.23 -18.63 4.33
N ALA A 18 0.59 -17.43 4.80
CA ALA A 18 -0.34 -16.30 4.92
C ALA A 18 -1.05 -16.02 3.59
N ILE A 19 -0.31 -16.01 2.48
CA ILE A 19 -0.87 -15.68 1.17
C ILE A 19 -2.00 -16.62 0.74
N LEU A 20 -1.84 -17.94 0.95
CA LEU A 20 -2.85 -18.93 0.60
C LEU A 20 -4.17 -18.68 1.35
N PHE A 21 -4.08 -18.28 2.61
CA PHE A 21 -5.25 -18.01 3.43
C PHE A 21 -5.89 -16.65 3.11
N TYR A 22 -5.10 -15.64 2.74
CA TYR A 22 -5.63 -14.36 2.25
C TYR A 22 -6.43 -14.54 0.96
N GLU A 23 -5.84 -15.21 -0.05
CA GLU A 23 -6.49 -15.48 -1.33
C GLU A 23 -7.81 -16.22 -1.13
N LYS A 24 -7.77 -17.30 -0.34
CA LYS A 24 -8.95 -18.10 -0.04
C LYS A 24 -10.01 -17.32 0.74
N ALA A 25 -9.61 -16.42 1.64
CA ALA A 25 -10.57 -15.58 2.36
C ALA A 25 -11.34 -14.68 1.38
N ILE A 26 -10.61 -14.01 0.48
CA ILE A 26 -11.18 -13.07 -0.49
C ILE A 26 -12.05 -13.82 -1.53
N GLU A 27 -11.58 -14.95 -2.06
CA GLU A 27 -12.32 -15.78 -3.02
C GLU A 27 -13.67 -16.26 -2.44
N LEU A 28 -13.71 -16.60 -1.14
CA LEU A 28 -14.91 -17.06 -0.45
C LEU A 28 -15.85 -15.91 -0.02
N GLY A 29 -15.63 -14.68 -0.50
CA GLY A 29 -16.48 -13.54 -0.22
C GLY A 29 -16.30 -12.99 1.20
N LEU A 30 -15.06 -12.74 1.60
CA LEU A 30 -14.76 -12.06 2.86
C LEU A 30 -15.60 -10.78 2.99
N ASN A 31 -16.14 -10.56 4.20
CA ASN A 31 -16.93 -9.37 4.52
C ASN A 31 -16.11 -8.09 4.24
N GLU A 32 -16.77 -7.07 3.69
CA GLU A 32 -16.17 -5.76 3.40
C GLU A 32 -15.46 -5.14 4.61
N GLU A 33 -15.96 -5.37 5.83
CA GLU A 33 -15.33 -4.91 7.08
C GLU A 33 -13.88 -5.39 7.24
N TYR A 34 -13.56 -6.59 6.74
CA TYR A 34 -12.21 -7.18 6.83
C TYR A 34 -11.47 -7.17 5.50
N LEU A 35 -12.14 -6.81 4.41
CA LEU A 35 -11.59 -6.93 3.07
C LEU A 35 -10.45 -5.94 2.84
N GLU A 36 -10.58 -4.75 3.41
CA GLU A 36 -9.55 -3.71 3.36
C GLU A 36 -8.24 -4.16 4.03
N ASP A 37 -8.32 -4.67 5.27
CA ASP A 37 -7.16 -5.22 5.99
C ASP A 37 -6.59 -6.47 5.31
N ALA A 38 -7.46 -7.32 4.75
CA ALA A 38 -7.02 -8.51 4.02
C ALA A 38 -6.22 -8.15 2.76
N TYR A 39 -6.63 -7.12 2.01
CA TYR A 39 -5.83 -6.64 0.89
C TYR A 39 -4.50 -6.04 1.33
N LEU A 40 -4.49 -5.29 2.44
CA LEU A 40 -3.27 -4.69 2.97
C LEU A 40 -2.26 -5.77 3.40
N GLY A 41 -2.72 -6.79 4.12
CA GLY A 41 -1.92 -7.96 4.49
C GLY A 41 -1.43 -8.72 3.25
N MET A 42 -2.35 -9.12 2.36
CA MET A 42 -2.01 -9.86 1.13
C MET A 42 -0.99 -9.14 0.24
N GLY A 43 -1.18 -7.84 0.02
CA GLY A 43 -0.27 -7.02 -0.76
C GLY A 43 1.10 -6.90 -0.10
N SER A 44 1.14 -6.76 1.22
CA SER A 44 2.38 -6.70 2.00
C SER A 44 3.13 -8.03 1.98
N THR A 45 2.43 -9.14 2.21
CA THR A 45 2.97 -10.50 2.11
C THR A 45 3.59 -10.76 0.74
N TYR A 46 2.89 -10.44 -0.35
CA TYR A 46 3.47 -10.56 -1.71
C TYR A 46 4.73 -9.72 -1.89
N ARG A 47 4.78 -8.52 -1.29
CA ARG A 47 5.97 -7.67 -1.33
C ARG A 47 7.12 -8.28 -0.52
N THR A 48 6.87 -8.82 0.67
CA THR A 48 7.88 -9.50 1.49
C THR A 48 8.47 -10.71 0.75
N LEU A 49 7.64 -11.46 0.04
CA LEU A 49 8.05 -12.62 -0.77
C LEU A 49 8.82 -12.25 -2.05
N GLY A 50 8.92 -10.95 -2.39
CA GLY A 50 9.57 -10.49 -3.63
C GLY A 50 8.68 -10.53 -4.87
N ASP A 51 7.43 -10.95 -4.72
CA ASP A 51 6.40 -11.00 -5.78
C ASP A 51 5.78 -9.61 -6.02
N TYR A 52 6.63 -8.61 -6.30
CA TYR A 52 6.25 -7.20 -6.34
C TYR A 52 5.16 -6.88 -7.38
N ASN A 53 5.13 -7.60 -8.51
CA ASN A 53 4.08 -7.42 -9.52
C ASN A 53 2.70 -7.85 -9.00
N LYS A 54 2.60 -8.94 -8.24
CA LYS A 54 1.33 -9.36 -7.64
C LYS A 54 0.92 -8.41 -6.52
N SER A 55 1.87 -8.02 -5.68
CA SER A 55 1.66 -6.99 -4.67
C SER A 55 1.08 -5.71 -5.27
N LYS A 56 1.64 -5.26 -6.40
CA LYS A 56 1.17 -4.10 -7.15
C LYS A 56 -0.30 -4.25 -7.57
N VAL A 57 -0.66 -5.37 -8.19
CA VAL A 57 -2.05 -5.65 -8.64
C VAL A 57 -3.02 -5.68 -7.46
N VAL A 58 -2.62 -6.29 -6.33
CA VAL A 58 -3.43 -6.32 -5.11
C VAL A 58 -3.70 -4.91 -4.61
N PHE A 59 -2.67 -4.07 -4.51
CA PHE A 59 -2.82 -2.70 -4.03
C PHE A 59 -3.58 -1.81 -5.02
N GLU A 60 -3.41 -1.96 -6.33
CA GLU A 60 -4.21 -1.25 -7.33
C GLU A 60 -5.70 -1.55 -7.17
N LYS A 61 -6.06 -2.83 -6.98
CA LYS A 61 -7.44 -3.25 -6.70
C LYS A 61 -7.94 -2.68 -5.37
N ALA A 62 -7.13 -2.76 -4.32
CA ALA A 62 -7.48 -2.29 -2.99
C ALA A 62 -7.72 -0.77 -2.98
N ILE A 63 -6.86 0.02 -3.62
CA ILE A 63 -6.99 1.49 -3.74
C ILE A 63 -8.23 1.87 -4.56
N HIS A 64 -8.55 1.11 -5.61
CA HIS A 64 -9.78 1.34 -6.38
C HIS A 64 -11.04 1.15 -5.52
N GLN A 65 -11.05 0.14 -4.66
CA GLN A 65 -12.19 -0.17 -3.80
C GLN A 65 -12.25 0.71 -2.53
N PHE A 66 -11.09 1.06 -1.97
CA PHE A 66 -10.94 1.80 -0.72
C PHE A 66 -10.08 3.06 -0.91
N PRO A 67 -10.52 4.04 -1.72
CA PRO A 67 -9.68 5.18 -2.11
C PRO A 67 -9.33 6.14 -0.97
N GLN A 68 -10.02 6.05 0.17
CA GLN A 68 -9.78 6.92 1.33
C GLN A 68 -8.69 6.38 2.27
N ASN A 69 -8.27 5.13 2.10
CA ASN A 69 -7.25 4.55 2.95
C ASN A 69 -5.84 4.91 2.45
N ASN A 70 -5.19 5.76 3.23
CA ASN A 70 -3.84 6.22 2.91
C ASN A 70 -2.77 5.16 3.21
N ALA A 71 -3.03 4.20 4.11
CA ALA A 71 -2.09 3.10 4.33
C ALA A 71 -1.94 2.26 3.06
N LEU A 72 -3.03 1.92 2.36
CA LEU A 72 -2.97 1.22 1.07
C LEU A 72 -2.11 1.97 0.04
N LYS A 73 -2.24 3.30 -0.03
CA LYS A 73 -1.41 4.14 -0.92
C LYS A 73 0.06 4.11 -0.53
N VAL A 74 0.37 4.16 0.77
CA VAL A 74 1.75 4.09 1.29
C VAL A 74 2.38 2.73 0.97
N PHE A 75 1.68 1.63 1.25
CA PHE A 75 2.20 0.28 0.93
C PHE A 75 2.31 0.04 -0.59
N TYR A 76 1.41 0.60 -1.38
CA TYR A 76 1.55 0.63 -2.84
C TYR A 76 2.82 1.39 -3.26
N ALA A 77 3.09 2.56 -2.68
CA ALA A 77 4.31 3.31 -2.95
C ALA A 77 5.58 2.53 -2.58
N MET A 78 5.59 1.79 -1.47
CA MET A 78 6.70 0.88 -1.12
C MET A 78 6.89 -0.22 -2.17
N THR A 79 5.78 -0.78 -2.68
CA THR A 79 5.81 -1.78 -3.77
C THR A 79 6.37 -1.20 -5.06
N LEU A 80 5.95 0.01 -5.43
CA LEU A 80 6.47 0.73 -6.58
C LEU A 80 7.97 1.02 -6.44
N PHE A 81 8.43 1.34 -5.23
CA PHE A 81 9.86 1.48 -4.96
C PHE A 81 10.61 0.17 -5.24
N ASN A 82 10.10 -0.97 -4.76
CA ASN A 82 10.71 -2.28 -5.05
C ASN A 82 10.72 -2.63 -6.56
N LEU A 83 9.79 -2.07 -7.34
CA LEU A 83 9.74 -2.19 -8.81
C LEU A 83 10.61 -1.15 -9.55
N GLY A 84 11.39 -0.32 -8.85
CA GLY A 84 12.21 0.73 -9.46
C GLY A 84 11.42 1.96 -9.93
N ARG A 85 10.12 2.04 -9.60
CA ARG A 85 9.24 3.18 -9.92
C ARG A 85 9.34 4.25 -8.83
N HIS A 86 10.56 4.74 -8.63
CA HIS A 86 10.89 5.68 -7.56
C HIS A 86 10.19 7.03 -7.72
N ASP A 87 10.00 7.47 -8.97
CA ASP A 87 9.26 8.67 -9.37
C ASP A 87 7.84 8.66 -8.78
N ILE A 88 7.05 7.65 -9.14
CA ILE A 88 5.65 7.54 -8.71
C ILE A 88 5.57 7.22 -7.22
N SER A 89 6.49 6.38 -6.72
CA SER A 89 6.56 6.05 -5.28
C SER A 89 6.69 7.33 -4.44
N MET A 90 7.64 8.19 -4.78
CA MET A 90 7.89 9.41 -4.03
C MET A 90 6.74 10.42 -4.20
N GLU A 91 6.16 10.52 -5.40
CA GLU A 91 4.98 11.36 -5.63
C GLU A 91 3.83 10.99 -4.68
N ILE A 92 3.48 9.70 -4.60
CA ILE A 92 2.40 9.21 -3.74
C ILE A 92 2.72 9.51 -2.26
N LEU A 93 3.94 9.27 -1.82
CA LEU A 93 4.33 9.52 -0.43
C LEU A 93 4.26 11.00 -0.08
N LEU A 94 4.66 11.91 -0.98
CA LEU A 94 4.55 13.36 -0.76
C LEU A 94 3.10 13.83 -0.75
N GLN A 95 2.25 13.27 -1.59
CA GLN A 95 0.81 13.54 -1.59
C GLN A 95 0.15 13.10 -0.28
N VAL A 96 0.44 11.88 0.19
CA VAL A 96 -0.07 11.36 1.47
C VAL A 96 0.45 12.22 2.62
N LEU A 97 1.76 12.46 2.69
CA LEU A 97 2.38 13.29 3.74
C LEU A 97 1.74 14.67 3.83
N SER A 98 1.55 15.33 2.69
CA SER A 98 0.93 16.66 2.60
C SER A 98 -0.55 16.67 3.02
N ALA A 99 -1.26 15.57 2.78
CA ALA A 99 -2.67 15.42 3.11
C ALA A 99 -2.91 15.09 4.60
N THR A 100 -2.01 14.32 5.22
CA THR A 100 -2.24 13.75 6.56
C THR A 100 -1.40 14.36 7.67
N SER A 101 -0.33 15.09 7.36
CA SER A 101 0.56 15.64 8.38
C SER A 101 -0.12 16.73 9.22
N ASN A 102 0.06 16.69 10.54
CA ASN A 102 -0.29 17.78 11.45
C ASN A 102 0.92 18.66 11.81
N ASP A 103 2.08 18.39 11.21
CA ASP A 103 3.28 19.20 11.40
C ASP A 103 3.12 20.58 10.73
N THR A 104 3.32 21.63 11.51
CA THR A 104 3.11 23.02 11.09
C THR A 104 4.00 23.41 9.91
N ASP A 105 5.25 22.96 9.91
CA ASP A 105 6.20 23.32 8.86
C ASP A 105 5.83 22.63 7.54
N ILE A 106 5.44 21.35 7.58
CA ILE A 106 4.91 20.65 6.41
C ILE A 106 3.65 21.34 5.88
N GLN A 107 2.73 21.78 6.75
CA GLN A 107 1.51 22.46 6.30
C GLN A 107 1.81 23.83 5.67
N ASN A 108 2.77 24.58 6.22
CA ASN A 108 3.22 25.85 5.63
C ASN A 108 3.81 25.64 4.22
N PHE A 109 4.55 24.55 4.01
CA PHE A 109 5.15 24.21 2.72
C PHE A 109 4.28 23.30 1.82
N LYS A 110 3.07 22.93 2.23
CA LYS A 110 2.19 21.98 1.52
C LYS A 110 2.06 22.25 0.02
N LYS A 111 1.84 23.52 -0.36
CA LYS A 111 1.70 23.91 -1.77
C LYS A 111 2.98 23.63 -2.57
N ALA A 112 4.15 23.92 -1.99
CA ALA A 112 5.44 23.66 -2.63
C ALA A 112 5.72 22.15 -2.72
N ILE A 113 5.46 21.41 -1.64
CA ILE A 113 5.63 19.95 -1.61
C ILE A 113 4.78 19.29 -2.71
N LEU A 114 3.50 19.65 -2.82
CA LEU A 114 2.60 19.15 -3.86
C LEU A 114 2.99 19.63 -5.26
N PHE A 115 3.56 20.83 -5.40
CA PHE A 115 4.03 21.32 -6.69
C PHE A 115 5.22 20.49 -7.22
N TYR A 116 6.13 20.08 -6.34
CA TYR A 116 7.33 19.33 -6.70
C TYR A 116 7.15 17.81 -6.72
N SER A 117 6.04 17.28 -6.19
CA SER A 117 5.88 15.83 -5.99
C SER A 117 6.01 15.00 -7.28
N ASP A 118 5.62 15.55 -8.43
CA ASP A 118 5.70 14.95 -9.77
C ASP A 118 6.84 15.54 -10.64
N LYS A 119 7.77 16.28 -10.02
CA LYS A 119 8.81 17.08 -10.72
C LYS A 119 10.20 16.95 -10.11
N LEU A 120 10.45 15.89 -9.34
CA LEU A 120 11.71 15.72 -8.60
C LEU A 120 12.96 15.63 -9.50
N ASP A 121 12.79 15.17 -10.75
CA ASP A 121 13.90 15.07 -11.72
C ASP A 121 14.00 16.28 -12.66
N LYS A 122 13.14 17.31 -12.49
CA LYS A 122 13.17 18.51 -13.35
C LYS A 122 14.20 19.52 -12.83
N ILE A 123 14.93 20.12 -13.77
CA ILE A 123 15.84 21.24 -13.53
C ILE A 123 15.29 22.45 -14.29
N TRP A 124 15.29 23.61 -13.67
CA TRP A 124 14.80 24.88 -14.22
C TRP A 124 15.82 25.99 -14.05
#